data_AF-C4FCG7-F1
#
_entry.id   AF-C4FCG7-F1
#
_cell.length_a   1.000
_cell.length_b   1.000
_cell.length_c   1.000
_cell.angle_alpha   90.00
_cell.angle_beta   90.00
_cell.angle_gamma   90.00
#
_symmetry.space_group_name_H-M   'P 1'
#
loop_
_entity.id
_entity.type
_entity.pdbx_description
1 polymer ?
#
loop_
_entity_poly.entity_id
_entity_poly.type
_entity_poly.pdbx_seq_one_letter_code
_entity_poly.pdbx_strand_id
1 'polypeptide(L)'
;MQDNDAKLPPKLKKAMEENERRMLQQEARQAHFSRVALWMYWLPISRRQREVLGRIYSFQCTTNKDGSQGEFRMSLASGAKELRMYDRAEFKEDVNKLVKLGFVVKRSNGPRTPATYLVDEVACMRVAKEAGY
;
A
#
# COMPACT_ATOMS: atom_id res chain seq x y z
N MET A 1 -29.46 23.41 33.95
CA MET A 1 -28.58 22.26 33.66
C MET A 1 -29.29 21.02 34.17
N GLN A 2 -29.89 20.23 33.28
CA GLN A 2 -30.31 18.87 33.61
C GLN A 2 -29.57 17.98 32.64
N ASP A 3 -28.45 17.44 33.11
CA ASP A 3 -27.75 16.35 32.46
C ASP A 3 -28.69 15.15 32.45
N ASN A 4 -29.39 14.97 31.32
CA ASN A 4 -30.10 13.74 31.01
C ASN A 4 -29.07 12.68 30.60
N ASP A 5 -28.17 12.32 31.52
CA ASP A 5 -27.39 11.09 31.46
C ASP A 5 -28.30 9.92 31.85
N ALA A 6 -29.28 9.63 30.99
CA ALA A 6 -30.01 8.39 31.06
C ALA A 6 -29.00 7.26 30.85
N LYS A 7 -28.54 6.64 31.95
CA LYS A 7 -27.60 5.50 31.91
C LYS A 7 -28.18 4.43 30.99
N LEU A 8 -27.58 4.29 29.80
CA LEU A 8 -27.98 3.24 28.85
C LEU A 8 -28.05 1.89 29.58
N PRO A 9 -29.10 1.08 29.36
CA PRO A 9 -29.20 -0.25 29.95
C PRO A 9 -27.95 -1.08 29.62
N PRO A 10 -27.40 -1.87 30.58
CA PRO A 10 -26.15 -2.60 30.38
C PRO A 10 -26.13 -3.50 29.14
N LYS A 11 -27.28 -4.09 28.78
CA LYS A 11 -27.42 -4.92 27.55
C LYS A 11 -27.25 -4.09 26.27
N LEU A 12 -27.78 -2.88 26.23
CA LEU A 12 -27.65 -1.96 25.09
C LEU A 12 -26.21 -1.46 24.95
N LYS A 13 -25.55 -1.12 26.07
CA LYS A 13 -24.12 -0.75 26.05
C LYS A 13 -23.25 -1.86 25.46
N LYS A 14 -23.43 -3.09 25.94
CA LYS A 14 -22.68 -4.27 25.44
C LYS A 14 -22.94 -4.54 23.95
N ALA A 15 -24.19 -4.38 23.50
CA ALA A 15 -24.53 -4.53 22.08
C ALA A 15 -23.87 -3.46 21.20
N MET A 16 -23.78 -2.21 21.69
CA MET A 16 -23.09 -1.13 20.98
C MET A 16 -21.58 -1.36 20.90
N GLU A 17 -20.94 -1.76 22.00
CA GLU A 17 -19.51 -2.11 22.04
C GLU A 17 -19.18 -3.27 21.08
N GLU A 18 -20.04 -4.31 21.04
CA GLU A 18 -19.83 -5.43 20.12
C GLU A 18 -20.01 -5.01 18.66
N ASN A 19 -20.98 -4.13 18.36
CA ASN A 19 -21.17 -3.58 17.03
C ASN A 19 -19.97 -2.71 16.61
N GLU A 20 -19.48 -1.83 17.49
CA GLU A 20 -18.28 -1.02 17.24
C GLU A 20 -17.07 -1.90 16.97
N ARG A 21 -16.86 -2.94 17.79
CA ARG A 21 -15.78 -3.92 17.57
C ARG A 21 -15.89 -4.58 16.19
N ARG A 22 -17.09 -4.98 15.76
CA ARG A 22 -17.31 -5.58 14.43
C ARG A 22 -17.01 -4.58 13.32
N MET A 23 -17.43 -3.32 13.46
CA MET A 23 -17.15 -2.26 12.51
C MET A 23 -15.65 -2.01 12.37
N LEU A 24 -14.93 -1.86 13.48
CA LEU A 24 -13.48 -1.68 13.48
C LEU A 24 -12.74 -2.89 12.88
N GLN A 25 -13.22 -4.11 13.14
CA GLN A 25 -12.65 -5.32 12.51
C GLN A 25 -12.89 -5.35 11.00
N GLN A 26 -14.06 -4.93 10.53
CA GLN A 26 -14.35 -4.84 9.10
C GLN A 26 -13.48 -3.78 8.44
N GLU A 27 -13.36 -2.60 9.06
CA GLU A 27 -12.50 -1.51 8.57
C GLU A 27 -11.03 -1.98 8.45
N ALA A 28 -10.51 -2.64 9.49
CA ALA A 28 -9.15 -3.19 9.47
C ALA A 28 -8.93 -4.23 8.34
N ARG A 29 -9.94 -5.07 8.04
CA ARG A 29 -9.86 -6.09 6.98
C ARG A 29 -10.01 -5.50 5.58
N GLN A 30 -10.68 -4.37 5.45
CA GLN A 30 -10.87 -3.66 4.17
C GLN A 30 -9.78 -2.63 3.89
N ALA A 31 -8.94 -2.34 4.89
CA ALA A 31 -7.82 -1.43 4.74
C ALA A 31 -6.92 -1.85 3.56
N HIS A 32 -6.45 -0.86 2.82
CA HIS A 32 -5.44 -1.07 1.79
C HIS A 32 -4.17 -1.67 2.42
N PHE A 33 -3.69 -2.78 1.86
CA PHE A 33 -2.47 -3.42 2.32
C PHE A 33 -1.37 -3.32 1.27
N SER A 34 -0.12 -3.31 1.74
CA SER A 34 1.06 -3.52 0.90
C SER A 34 1.42 -5.00 0.95
N ARG A 35 1.71 -5.61 -0.20
CA ARG A 35 2.15 -7.00 -0.26
C ARG A 35 3.67 -7.03 -0.21
N VAL A 36 4.22 -7.03 1.00
CA VAL A 36 5.67 -7.21 1.19
C VAL A 36 5.98 -8.71 1.19
N ALA A 37 6.46 -9.22 0.07
CA ALA A 37 6.85 -10.63 -0.05
C ALA A 37 8.21 -10.89 0.61
N LEU A 38 8.47 -12.13 1.05
CA LEU A 38 9.70 -12.49 1.76
C LEU A 38 10.97 -12.17 0.96
N TRP A 39 10.96 -12.40 -0.35
CA TRP A 39 12.10 -12.08 -1.23
C TRP A 39 12.46 -10.59 -1.24
N MET A 40 11.52 -9.68 -0.94
CA MET A 40 11.79 -8.24 -0.87
C MET A 40 12.72 -7.88 0.29
N TYR A 41 12.85 -8.74 1.30
CA TYR A 41 13.79 -8.53 2.41
C TYR A 41 15.25 -8.73 2.02
N TRP A 42 15.49 -9.41 0.91
CA TRP A 42 16.83 -9.70 0.38
C TRP A 42 17.31 -8.63 -0.62
N LEU A 43 16.47 -7.64 -0.93
CA LEU A 43 16.83 -6.55 -1.81
C LEU A 43 17.65 -5.47 -1.08
N PRO A 44 18.63 -4.83 -1.75
CA PRO A 44 19.47 -3.78 -1.19
C PRO A 44 18.74 -2.43 -1.14
N ILE A 45 17.60 -2.39 -0.46
CA ILE A 45 16.71 -1.22 -0.36
C ILE A 45 16.32 -0.96 1.09
N SER A 46 15.97 0.29 1.40
CA SER A 46 15.51 0.66 2.74
C SER A 46 14.15 0.04 3.07
N ARG A 47 13.78 0.03 4.36
CA ARG A 47 12.45 -0.39 4.79
C ARG A 47 11.33 0.39 4.08
N ARG A 48 11.47 1.71 3.97
CA ARG A 48 10.47 2.58 3.32
C ARG A 48 10.36 2.28 1.82
N GLN A 49 11.49 2.07 1.14
CA GLN A 49 11.52 1.67 -0.27
C GLN A 49 10.87 0.31 -0.49
N ARG A 50 11.07 -0.63 0.44
CA ARG A 50 10.38 -1.93 0.41
C ARG A 50 8.88 -1.80 0.63
N GLU A 51 8.42 -0.89 1.48
CA GLU A 51 6.99 -0.60 1.64
C GLU A 51 6.39 0.01 0.36
N VAL A 52 7.09 0.93 -0.31
CA VAL A 52 6.74 1.44 -1.64
C VAL A 52 6.64 0.30 -2.66
N LEU A 53 7.68 -0.55 -2.74
CA LEU A 53 7.74 -1.68 -3.66
C LEU A 53 6.60 -2.67 -3.41
N GLY A 54 6.36 -3.03 -2.14
CA GLY A 54 5.28 -3.91 -1.73
C GLY A 54 3.90 -3.33 -2.00
N ARG A 55 3.76 -1.99 -1.94
CA ARG A 55 2.50 -1.35 -2.32
C ARG A 55 2.25 -1.45 -3.81
N ILE A 56 3.22 -1.11 -4.66
CA ILE A 56 3.13 -1.28 -6.12
C ILE A 56 2.81 -2.75 -6.46
N TYR A 57 3.53 -3.69 -5.84
CA TYR A 57 3.37 -5.12 -6.05
C TYR A 57 1.97 -5.65 -5.69
N SER A 58 1.33 -5.09 -4.66
CA SER A 58 -0.03 -5.49 -4.27
C SER A 58 -1.06 -5.31 -5.39
N PHE A 59 -0.92 -4.27 -6.22
CA PHE A 59 -1.79 -4.04 -7.38
C PHE A 59 -1.54 -5.08 -8.47
N GLN A 60 -0.27 -5.37 -8.76
CA GLN A 60 0.08 -6.43 -9.72
C GLN A 60 -0.42 -7.81 -9.28
N CYS A 61 -0.47 -8.10 -7.98
CA CYS A 61 -1.03 -9.35 -7.48
C CYS A 61 -2.56 -9.36 -7.41
N THR A 62 -3.22 -8.27 -7.74
CA THR A 62 -4.68 -8.16 -7.72
C THR A 62 -5.21 -8.23 -9.14
N THR A 63 -6.25 -9.02 -9.35
CA THR A 63 -6.99 -9.06 -10.61
C THR A 63 -8.26 -8.22 -10.45
N ASN A 64 -8.50 -7.32 -11.40
CA ASN A 64 -9.74 -6.54 -11.48
C ASN A 64 -10.92 -7.47 -11.81
N LYS A 65 -12.16 -6.97 -11.62
CA LYS A 65 -13.38 -7.75 -11.89
C LYS A 65 -13.49 -8.24 -13.35
N ASP A 66 -12.86 -7.53 -14.27
CA ASP A 66 -12.84 -7.83 -15.70
C ASP A 66 -11.71 -8.80 -16.10
N GLY A 67 -10.93 -9.32 -15.13
CA GLY A 67 -9.82 -10.23 -15.39
C GLY A 67 -8.50 -9.53 -15.72
N SER A 68 -8.49 -8.20 -15.87
CA SER A 68 -7.25 -7.45 -16.09
C SER A 68 -6.41 -7.37 -14.81
N GLN A 69 -5.10 -7.25 -14.95
CA GLN A 69 -4.21 -7.06 -13.81
C GLN A 69 -4.35 -5.63 -13.26
N GLY A 70 -4.36 -5.49 -11.93
CA GLY A 70 -4.35 -4.19 -11.28
C GLY A 70 -3.07 -3.42 -11.59
N GLU A 71 -3.19 -2.12 -11.84
CA GLU A 71 -2.05 -1.24 -12.09
C GLU A 71 -1.89 -0.20 -10.99
N PHE A 72 -0.67 -0.01 -10.50
CA PHE A 72 -0.35 1.12 -9.64
C PHE A 72 -0.21 2.40 -10.49
N ARG A 73 -1.34 3.02 -10.82
CA ARG A 73 -1.42 4.26 -11.60
C ARG A 73 -1.72 5.45 -10.70
N MET A 74 -0.67 6.11 -10.21
CA MET A 74 -0.81 7.19 -9.22
C MET A 74 0.12 8.38 -9.46
N SER A 75 -0.38 9.57 -9.10
CA SER A 75 0.45 10.77 -9.06
C SER A 75 1.40 10.71 -7.86
N LEU A 76 2.53 11.43 -7.92
CA LEU A 76 3.50 11.45 -6.83
C LEU A 76 2.88 11.93 -5.50
N ALA A 77 1.98 12.92 -5.57
CA ALA A 77 1.29 13.45 -4.39
C ALA A 77 0.33 12.42 -3.78
N SER A 78 -0.41 11.68 -4.62
CA SER A 78 -1.33 10.65 -4.12
C SER A 78 -0.55 9.48 -3.52
N GLY A 79 0.54 9.06 -4.15
CA GLY A 79 1.41 7.99 -3.64
C GLY A 79 2.02 8.34 -2.28
N ALA A 80 2.51 9.57 -2.12
CA ALA A 80 3.00 10.07 -0.84
C ALA A 80 1.90 10.04 0.25
N LYS A 81 0.69 10.54 -0.06
CA LYS A 81 -0.43 10.53 0.88
C LYS A 81 -0.81 9.10 1.30
N GLU A 82 -0.88 8.19 0.33
CA GLU A 82 -1.26 6.80 0.55
C GLU A 82 -0.28 6.07 1.47
N LEU A 83 1.01 6.33 1.30
CA LEU A 83 2.08 5.75 2.12
C LEU A 83 2.43 6.61 3.35
N ARG A 84 1.61 7.62 3.66
CA ARG A 84 1.80 8.55 4.79
C ARG A 84 3.20 9.18 4.84
N MET A 85 3.75 9.50 3.67
CA MET A 85 5.01 10.24 3.54
C MET A 85 4.77 11.73 3.80
N TYR A 86 5.83 12.45 4.19
CA TYR A 86 5.73 13.88 4.50
C TYR A 86 5.33 14.69 3.27
N ASP A 87 5.93 14.38 2.12
CA ASP A 87 5.65 15.07 0.87
C ASP A 87 5.83 14.20 -0.38
N ARG A 88 5.49 14.80 -1.54
CA ARG A 88 5.66 14.17 -2.86
C ARG A 88 7.11 13.93 -3.27
N ALA A 89 8.07 14.63 -2.66
CA ALA A 89 9.48 14.54 -3.00
C ALA A 89 10.07 13.24 -2.43
N GLU A 90 9.72 12.88 -1.20
CA GLU A 90 10.13 11.60 -0.60
C GLU A 90 9.68 10.41 -1.45
N PHE A 91 8.40 10.38 -1.84
CA PHE A 91 7.88 9.32 -2.70
C PHE A 91 8.59 9.29 -4.05
N LYS A 92 8.87 10.46 -4.63
CA LYS A 92 9.60 10.58 -5.89
C LYS A 92 11.01 10.01 -5.78
N GLU A 93 11.73 10.31 -4.69
CA GLU A 93 13.09 9.82 -4.45
C GLU A 93 13.12 8.30 -4.33
N ASP A 94 12.25 7.72 -3.50
CA ASP A 94 12.20 6.27 -3.30
C ASP A 94 11.82 5.54 -4.59
N VAL A 95 10.79 6.02 -5.31
CA VAL A 95 10.41 5.42 -6.59
C VAL A 95 11.51 5.57 -7.63
N ASN A 96 12.16 6.74 -7.74
CA ASN A 96 13.27 6.93 -8.67
C ASN A 96 14.45 6.01 -8.33
N LYS A 97 14.73 5.77 -7.05
CA LYS A 97 15.75 4.82 -6.61
C LYS A 97 15.41 3.39 -7.03
N LEU A 98 14.16 2.96 -6.83
CA LEU A 98 13.69 1.64 -7.27
C LEU A 98 13.75 1.49 -8.79
N VAL A 99 13.41 2.54 -9.54
CA VAL A 99 13.55 2.57 -11.00
C VAL A 99 15.01 2.48 -11.43
N LYS A 100 15.90 3.23 -10.77
CA LYS A 100 17.35 3.21 -11.06
C LYS A 100 17.98 1.84 -10.77
N LEU A 101 17.48 1.12 -9.78
CA LEU A 101 17.90 -0.25 -9.46
C LEU A 101 17.33 -1.29 -10.42
N GLY A 102 16.40 -0.91 -11.31
CA GLY A 102 15.72 -1.84 -12.21
C GLY A 102 14.61 -2.66 -11.54
N PHE A 103 14.25 -2.36 -10.29
CA PHE A 103 13.19 -3.07 -9.56
C PHE A 103 11.79 -2.59 -9.91
N VAL A 104 11.67 -1.38 -10.44
CA VAL A 104 10.40 -0.80 -10.89
C VAL A 104 10.55 -0.25 -12.30
N VAL A 105 9.63 -0.62 -13.18
CA VAL A 105 9.42 -0.01 -14.49
C VAL A 105 8.40 1.11 -14.35
N LYS A 106 8.78 2.33 -14.72
CA LYS A 106 7.87 3.47 -14.80
C LYS A 106 7.40 3.68 -16.24
N ARG A 107 6.09 3.68 -16.46
CA ARG A 107 5.45 3.96 -17.75
C ARG A 107 4.76 5.32 -17.71
N SER A 108 5.09 6.17 -18.69
CA SER A 108 4.39 7.44 -18.89
C SER A 108 3.06 7.19 -19.59
N ASN A 109 1.98 7.78 -19.07
CA ASN A 109 0.64 7.70 -19.68
C ASN A 109 0.27 9.01 -20.41
N GLY A 110 1.28 9.78 -20.79
CA GLY A 110 1.13 11.07 -21.46
C GLY A 110 1.09 12.28 -20.51
N PRO A 111 1.04 13.50 -21.07
CA PRO A 111 1.03 14.74 -20.29
C PRO A 111 -0.19 14.81 -19.36
N ARG A 112 0.02 15.31 -18.13
CA ARG A 112 -1.03 15.50 -17.10
C ARG A 112 -1.72 14.20 -16.63
N THR A 113 -1.26 13.04 -17.07
CA THR A 113 -1.79 11.75 -16.62
C THR A 113 -0.83 11.11 -15.61
N PRO A 114 -1.34 10.55 -14.49
CA PRO A 114 -0.52 9.78 -13.56
C PRO A 114 0.25 8.66 -14.25
N ALA A 115 1.53 8.50 -13.91
CA ALA A 115 2.36 7.41 -14.41
C ALA A 115 1.92 6.07 -13.80
N THR A 116 2.15 4.99 -14.54
CA THR A 116 2.00 3.62 -14.03
C THR A 116 3.36 3.11 -13.57
N TYR A 117 3.39 2.47 -12.41
CA TYR A 117 4.59 1.83 -11.85
C TYR A 117 4.35 0.32 -11.75
N LEU A 118 5.33 -0.47 -12.18
CA LEU A 118 5.27 -1.93 -12.17
C LEU A 118 6.57 -2.46 -11.59
N VAL A 119 6.51 -3.34 -10.60
CA VAL A 119 7.62 -4.15 -10.12
C VAL A 119 8.10 -5.09 -11.21
N ASP A 120 9.39 -5.06 -11.50
CA ASP A 120 10.07 -6.08 -12.28
C ASP A 120 10.44 -7.24 -11.36
N GLU A 121 9.52 -8.21 -11.28
CA GLU A 121 9.65 -9.39 -10.42
C GLU A 121 10.88 -10.22 -10.76
N VAL A 122 11.25 -10.30 -12.05
CA VAL A 122 12.40 -11.09 -12.50
C VAL A 122 13.70 -10.42 -12.06
N ALA A 123 13.84 -9.11 -12.27
CA ALA A 123 15.00 -8.36 -11.80
C ALA A 123 15.14 -8.44 -10.27
N CYS A 124 14.03 -8.26 -9.55
CA CYS A 124 14.01 -8.39 -8.09
C CYS A 124 14.42 -9.79 -7.64
N MET A 125 13.83 -10.84 -8.21
CA MET A 125 14.10 -12.22 -7.81
C MET A 125 15.53 -12.66 -8.13
N ARG A 126 16.15 -12.14 -9.20
CA ARG A 126 17.58 -12.39 -9.48
C ARG A 126 18.45 -11.82 -8.37
N VAL A 127 18.26 -10.56 -8.01
CA VAL A 127 19.03 -9.92 -6.94
C VAL A 127 18.77 -10.59 -5.59
N ALA A 128 17.52 -10.96 -5.29
CA ALA A 128 17.19 -11.68 -4.05
C ALA A 128 17.92 -13.03 -3.97
N LYS A 129 17.97 -13.79 -5.07
CA LYS A 129 18.71 -15.06 -5.14
C LYS A 129 20.21 -14.86 -4.98
N GLU A 130 20.78 -13.83 -5.60
CA GLU A 130 22.21 -13.48 -5.43
C GLU A 130 22.53 -13.11 -3.98
N ALA A 131 21.55 -12.56 -3.24
CA ALA A 131 21.68 -12.23 -1.83
C ALA A 131 21.42 -13.42 -0.88
N GLY A 132 20.91 -14.57 -1.38
CA GLY A 132 20.70 -15.79 -0.59
C GLY A 132 19.24 -16.18 -0.27
N TYR A 133 18.26 -15.61 -0.98
CA TYR A 133 16.85 -16.05 -0.90
C TYR A 133 16.62 -17.49 -1.37
#